data_AF-A0A2G2CXJ7-F1
#
_entry.id   AF-A0A2G2CXJ7-F1
#
_cell.length_a   1.000
_cell.length_b   1.000
_cell.length_c   1.000
_cell.angle_alpha   90.00
_cell.angle_beta   90.00
_cell.angle_gamma   90.00
#
_symmetry.space_group_name_H-M   'P 1'
#
loop_
_entity.id
_entity.type
_entity.pdbx_description
1 polymer ?
#
loop_
_entity_poly.entity_id
_entity_poly.type
_entity_poly.pdbx_seq_one_letter_code
_entity_poly.pdbx_strand_id
1 'polypeptide(L)'
;MQKFIFATAVLAATAGPVSAAGKCNKHGAVVEQSDGIVLYLGKSCDATRKGGGTGKWWNAASFLGVMIGDDTYMVREEFDCLPFCESPF
;
A
#
# COMPACT_ATOMS: atom_id res chain seq x y z
N MET A 1 -3.91 47.09 29.75
CA MET A 1 -3.80 46.47 28.41
C MET A 1 -3.06 45.15 28.56
N GLN A 2 -3.78 44.04 28.62
CA GLN A 2 -3.23 42.71 28.94
C GLN A 2 -3.01 41.95 27.63
N LYS A 3 -1.74 41.69 27.29
CA LYS A 3 -1.33 41.00 26.07
C LYS A 3 -1.42 39.50 26.30
N PHE A 4 -2.40 38.84 25.69
CA PHE A 4 -2.49 37.38 25.65
C PHE A 4 -1.63 36.87 24.49
N ILE A 5 -0.50 36.25 24.81
CA ILE A 5 0.34 35.53 23.84
C ILE A 5 -0.19 34.10 23.80
N PHE A 6 -0.90 33.75 22.72
CA PHE A 6 -1.25 32.36 22.42
C PHE A 6 -0.01 31.65 21.88
N ALA A 7 0.60 30.79 22.69
CA ALA A 7 1.63 29.87 22.25
C ALA A 7 0.96 28.66 21.58
N THR A 8 0.95 28.61 20.26
CA THR A 8 0.51 27.44 19.49
C THR A 8 1.61 26.37 19.55
N ALA A 9 1.38 25.32 20.33
CA ALA A 9 2.24 24.13 20.32
C ALA A 9 2.10 23.43 18.96
N VAL A 10 3.16 23.46 18.15
CA VAL A 10 3.24 22.70 16.91
C VAL A 10 3.52 21.24 17.28
N LEU A 11 2.48 20.41 17.23
CA LEU A 11 2.62 18.96 17.31
C LEU A 11 3.24 18.49 15.97
N ALA A 12 4.56 18.34 15.95
CA ALA A 12 5.25 17.69 14.84
C ALA A 12 4.90 16.20 14.86
N ALA A 13 3.81 15.83 14.19
CA ALA A 13 3.50 14.45 13.89
C ALA A 13 4.55 13.94 12.89
N THR A 14 5.62 13.35 13.39
CA THR A 14 6.56 12.59 12.58
C THR A 14 5.84 11.33 12.12
N ALA A 15 5.20 11.38 10.96
CA ALA A 15 4.77 10.19 10.24
C ALA A 15 6.04 9.43 9.82
N GLY A 16 6.50 8.53 10.67
CA GLY A 16 7.55 7.57 10.31
C GLY A 16 7.09 6.74 9.10
N PRO A 17 8.02 6.20 8.31
CA PRO A 17 7.67 5.31 7.21
C PRO A 17 6.93 4.12 7.79
N VAL A 18 5.65 3.98 7.44
CA VAL A 18 4.83 2.92 8.02
C VAL A 18 5.03 1.66 7.19
N SER A 19 5.67 0.67 7.80
CA SER A 19 5.97 -0.60 7.15
C SER A 19 4.68 -1.36 6.84
N ALA A 20 4.47 -1.68 5.56
CA ALA A 20 3.52 -2.72 5.18
C ALA A 20 4.03 -4.06 5.73
N ALA A 21 3.10 -4.92 6.15
CA ALA A 21 3.40 -6.29 6.52
C ALA A 21 2.71 -7.21 5.51
N GLY A 22 3.47 -8.08 4.85
CA GLY A 22 2.90 -9.01 3.90
C GLY A 22 3.26 -10.47 4.16
N LYS A 23 2.38 -11.35 3.68
CA LYS A 23 2.53 -12.80 3.82
C LYS A 23 2.23 -13.49 2.50
N CYS A 24 3.15 -14.37 2.11
CA CYS A 24 2.97 -15.27 0.98
C CYS A 24 2.11 -16.48 1.33
N ASN A 25 1.31 -16.93 0.36
CA ASN A 25 0.56 -18.19 0.41
C ASN A 25 0.55 -18.87 -0.98
N LYS A 26 -0.17 -19.98 -1.13
CA LYS A 26 -0.20 -20.74 -2.40
C LYS A 26 -0.73 -19.94 -3.60
N HIS A 27 -1.56 -18.93 -3.36
CA HIS A 27 -2.21 -18.10 -4.37
C HIS A 27 -1.48 -16.80 -4.71
N GLY A 28 -0.55 -16.35 -3.86
CA GLY A 28 0.19 -15.10 -4.04
C GLY A 28 0.54 -14.46 -2.69
N ALA A 29 0.38 -13.15 -2.58
CA ALA A 29 0.70 -12.39 -1.36
C ALA A 29 -0.53 -11.67 -0.79
N VAL A 30 -0.60 -11.55 0.53
CA VAL A 30 -1.53 -10.68 1.24
C VAL A 30 -0.71 -9.56 1.86
N VAL A 31 -1.06 -8.32 1.58
CA VAL A 31 -0.35 -7.13 2.03
C VAL A 31 -1.28 -6.30 2.89
N GLU A 32 -0.91 -6.09 4.15
CA GLU A 32 -1.60 -5.17 5.05
C GLU A 32 -0.80 -3.87 5.11
N GLN A 33 -1.43 -2.80 4.63
CA GLN A 33 -0.90 -1.45 4.68
C GLN A 33 -1.22 -0.80 6.02
N SER A 34 -0.49 0.26 6.32
CA SER A 34 -0.55 1.01 7.56
C SER A 34 -1.89 1.64 7.90
N ASP A 35 -2.65 1.99 6.87
CA ASP A 35 -3.98 2.59 6.95
C ASP A 35 -5.09 1.54 7.11
N GLY A 36 -4.72 0.28 7.31
CA GLY A 36 -5.65 -0.84 7.44
C GLY A 36 -6.14 -1.40 6.10
N ILE A 37 -5.61 -0.90 4.98
CA ILE A 37 -5.93 -1.44 3.66
C ILE A 37 -5.26 -2.80 3.51
N VAL A 38 -6.06 -3.81 3.19
CA VAL A 38 -5.56 -5.16 2.89
C VAL A 38 -5.71 -5.42 1.40
N LEU A 39 -4.59 -5.67 0.74
CA LEU A 39 -4.50 -6.02 -0.67
C LEU A 39 -4.16 -7.51 -0.80
N TYR A 40 -4.82 -8.18 -1.73
CA TYR A 40 -4.51 -9.54 -2.12
C TYR A 40 -3.93 -9.50 -3.54
N LEU A 41 -2.69 -9.94 -3.69
CA LEU A 41 -1.95 -9.95 -4.95
C LEU A 41 -1.84 -11.40 -5.43
N GLY A 42 -2.56 -11.73 -6.50
CA GLY A 42 -2.59 -13.06 -7.09
C GLY A 42 -1.46 -13.30 -8.08
N LYS A 43 -1.05 -14.56 -8.24
CA LYS A 43 0.01 -14.96 -9.19
C LYS A 43 -0.34 -14.73 -10.66
N SER A 44 -1.59 -14.41 -11.00
CA SER A 44 -2.01 -14.10 -12.37
C SER A 44 -2.06 -12.59 -12.64
N CYS A 45 -1.25 -11.82 -11.90
CA CYS A 45 -1.21 -10.36 -11.91
C CYS A 45 -2.54 -9.70 -11.53
N ASP A 46 -3.45 -10.45 -10.90
CA ASP A 46 -4.73 -9.98 -10.40
C ASP A 46 -4.60 -9.42 -8.99
N ALA A 47 -5.36 -8.36 -8.69
CA ALA A 47 -5.39 -7.76 -7.36
C ALA A 47 -6.82 -7.63 -6.86
N THR A 48 -7.02 -7.78 -5.55
CA THR A 48 -8.29 -7.45 -4.88
C THR A 48 -8.04 -6.73 -3.57
N ARG A 49 -9.01 -5.96 -3.10
CA ARG A 49 -8.96 -5.26 -1.82
C ARG A 49 -9.98 -5.87 -0.86
N LYS A 50 -9.61 -6.01 0.41
CA LYS A 50 -10.56 -6.38 1.46
C LYS A 50 -11.68 -5.34 1.54
N GLY A 51 -12.92 -5.77 1.48
CA GLY A 51 -14.08 -4.86 1.36
C GLY A 51 -14.51 -4.58 -0.08
N GLY A 52 -13.83 -5.15 -1.07
CA GLY A 52 -14.28 -5.20 -2.46
C GLY A 52 -13.42 -4.40 -3.43
N GLY A 53 -13.64 -4.70 -4.72
CA GLY A 53 -12.84 -4.20 -5.84
C GLY A 53 -11.91 -5.28 -6.39
N THR A 54 -11.76 -5.28 -7.72
CA THR A 54 -10.81 -6.11 -8.46
C THR A 54 -9.93 -5.23 -9.32
N GLY A 55 -8.78 -5.76 -9.70
CA GLY A 55 -7.74 -4.95 -10.31
C GLY A 55 -6.54 -5.76 -10.78
N LYS A 56 -5.45 -5.04 -11.01
CA LYS A 56 -4.17 -5.59 -11.46
C LYS A 56 -3.03 -5.08 -10.62
N TRP A 57 -1.97 -5.87 -10.52
CA TRP A 57 -0.71 -5.41 -9.98
C TRP A 57 0.44 -5.73 -10.94
N TRP A 58 1.51 -4.96 -10.82
CA TRP A 58 2.69 -5.07 -11.67
C TRP A 58 3.96 -4.70 -10.91
N ASN A 59 5.09 -5.17 -11.42
CA ASN A 59 6.40 -4.80 -10.91
C ASN A 59 6.79 -3.44 -11.50
N ALA A 60 7.09 -2.47 -10.63
CA ALA A 60 7.81 -1.25 -10.99
C ALA A 60 9.25 -1.33 -10.47
N ALA A 61 10.06 -0.32 -10.75
CA ALA A 61 11.49 -0.35 -10.43
C ALA A 61 11.79 -0.62 -8.95
N SER A 62 11.03 -0.04 -8.02
CA SER A 62 11.29 -0.12 -6.58
C SER A 62 10.03 -0.34 -5.74
N PHE A 63 8.95 -0.81 -6.35
CA PHE A 63 7.67 -1.08 -5.71
C PHE A 63 6.79 -1.96 -6.60
N LEU A 64 5.75 -2.54 -6.04
CA LEU A 64 4.65 -3.14 -6.78
C LEU A 64 3.54 -2.10 -6.92
N GLY A 65 3.18 -1.77 -8.16
CA GLY A 65 2.01 -0.94 -8.45
C GLY A 65 0.77 -1.81 -8.37
N VAL A 66 -0.30 -1.32 -7.75
CA VAL A 66 -1.58 -2.02 -7.64
C VAL A 66 -2.68 -1.04 -8.01
N MET A 67 -3.53 -1.40 -8.96
CA MET A 67 -4.69 -0.59 -9.36
C MET A 67 -5.95 -1.42 -9.15
N ILE A 68 -6.92 -0.88 -8.42
CA ILE A 68 -8.21 -1.53 -8.11
C ILE A 68 -9.32 -0.50 -8.30
N GLY A 69 -10.15 -0.68 -9.34
CA GLY A 69 -11.03 0.39 -9.79
C GLY A 69 -10.22 1.63 -10.17
N ASP A 70 -10.62 2.79 -9.63
CA ASP A 70 -9.93 4.07 -9.84
C ASP A 70 -8.79 4.32 -8.81
N ASP A 71 -8.66 3.46 -7.80
CA ASP A 71 -7.66 3.60 -6.75
C ASP A 71 -6.32 2.99 -7.18
N THR A 72 -5.21 3.65 -6.84
CA THR A 72 -3.86 3.14 -7.04
C THR A 72 -3.10 3.07 -5.71
N TYR A 73 -2.39 1.97 -5.50
CA TYR A 73 -1.58 1.70 -4.32
C TYR A 73 -0.14 1.39 -4.71
N MET A 74 0.78 1.82 -3.86
CA MET A 74 2.20 1.51 -3.96
C MET A 74 2.57 0.56 -2.81
N VAL A 75 2.99 -0.66 -3.15
CA VAL A 75 3.48 -1.64 -2.17
C VAL A 75 5.00 -1.70 -2.28
N ARG A 76 5.71 -1.26 -1.24
CA ARG A 76 7.19 -1.21 -1.25
C ARG A 76 7.86 -2.50 -0.77
N GLU A 77 7.09 -3.44 -0.28
CA GLU A 77 7.58 -4.72 0.21
C GLU A 77 7.83 -5.68 -0.97
N GLU A 78 8.92 -6.42 -0.90
CA GLU A 78 9.29 -7.43 -1.88
C GLU A 78 8.71 -8.80 -1.47
N PHE A 79 8.17 -9.54 -2.44
CA PHE A 79 7.55 -10.84 -2.20
C PHE A 79 8.07 -11.89 -3.19
N ASP A 80 8.96 -12.77 -2.74
CA ASP A 80 9.55 -13.84 -3.57
C ASP A 80 8.51 -14.82 -4.16
N CYS A 81 7.31 -14.88 -3.58
CA CYS A 81 6.23 -15.74 -4.08
C CYS A 81 5.45 -15.16 -5.25
N LEU A 82 5.68 -13.89 -5.59
CA LEU A 82 5.02 -13.20 -6.68
C LEU A 82 5.87 -13.31 -7.95
N PRO A 83 5.25 -13.61 -9.11
CA PRO A 83 5.96 -13.62 -10.38
C PRO A 83 6.31 -12.20 -10.85
N PHE A 84 6.91 -12.08 -12.02
CA PHE A 84 6.96 -10.79 -12.70
C PHE A 84 5.64 -10.52 -13.44
N CYS A 85 5.12 -9.31 -13.30
CA CYS A 85 3.91 -8.80 -13.92
C CYS A 85 4.20 -7.46 -14.59
N GLU A 86 3.91 -7.35 -15.89
CA GLU A 86 4.14 -6.13 -16.68
C GLU A 86 3.11 -5.04 -16.37
N SER A 87 3.53 -3.78 -16.54
CA SER A 87 2.62 -2.63 -16.49
C SER A 87 1.50 -2.80 -17.52
N PRO A 88 0.22 -2.59 -17.16
CA PRO A 88 -0.87 -2.56 -18.14
C PRO A 88 -0.94 -1.24 -18.93
N PHE A 89 0.00 -0.31 -18.66
CA PHE A 89 0.14 1.00 -19.31
C PHE A 89 1.44 1.10 -20.09
#